data_AF-A0A5D2AHZ6-F1
#
_entry.id   AF-A0A5D2AHZ6-F1
#
_cell.length_a   1.000
_cell.length_b   1.000
_cell.length_c   1.000
_cell.angle_alpha   90.00
_cell.angle_beta   90.00
_cell.angle_gamma   90.00
#
_symmetry.space_group_name_H-M   'P 1'
#
loop_
_entity.id
_entity.type
_entity.pdbx_description
1 polymer ?
#
loop_
_entity_poly.entity_id
_entity_poly.type
_entity_poly.pdbx_seq_one_letter_code
_entity_poly.pdbx_strand_id
1 'polypeptide(L)'
;MATTLSWCFTLALFMVSLMASPSSSLANMNVIDKCWRGNPLWRSQRQQLAKCSVGFAGKMINNIGKDVVKYKVIDLSDHPLSPKSGTLRYGTTMIKGKVWITFKTA
;
A
#
# COMPACT_ATOMS: atom_id res chain seq x y z
N MET A 1 37.06 -13.28 27.69
CA MET A 1 36.56 -13.14 26.30
C MET A 1 35.17 -13.75 26.08
N ALA A 2 34.77 -14.82 26.81
CA ALA A 2 33.45 -15.44 26.65
C ALA A 2 32.28 -14.65 27.29
N THR A 3 32.55 -13.87 28.34
CA THR A 3 31.50 -13.13 29.10
C THR A 3 30.99 -11.89 28.39
N THR A 4 31.84 -11.21 27.62
CA THR A 4 31.47 -10.02 26.83
C THR A 4 30.62 -10.38 25.61
N LEU A 5 30.87 -11.53 24.99
CA LEU A 5 30.08 -12.03 23.86
C LEU A 5 28.65 -12.38 24.30
N SER A 6 28.51 -13.01 25.47
CA SER A 6 27.21 -13.35 26.07
C SER A 6 26.33 -12.12 26.32
N TRP A 7 26.92 -11.03 26.82
CA TRP A 7 26.19 -9.78 27.08
C TRP A 7 25.74 -9.05 25.82
N CYS A 8 26.53 -9.10 24.75
CA CYS A 8 26.11 -8.57 23.45
C CYS A 8 24.92 -9.34 22.88
N PHE A 9 24.89 -10.67 23.06
CA PHE A 9 23.75 -11.50 22.64
C PHE A 9 22.49 -11.20 23.46
N THR A 10 22.60 -11.03 24.78
CA THR A 10 21.44 -10.69 25.62
C THR A 10 20.93 -9.27 25.35
N LEU A 11 21.81 -8.29 25.11
CA LEU A 11 21.40 -6.95 24.69
C LEU A 11 20.73 -6.96 23.30
N ALA A 12 21.27 -7.71 22.34
CA ALA A 12 20.68 -7.84 21.01
C ALA A 12 19.30 -8.50 21.08
N LEU A 13 19.14 -9.58 21.85
CA LEU A 13 17.85 -10.23 22.07
C LEU A 13 16.84 -9.30 22.77
N PHE A 14 17.29 -8.49 23.73
CA PHE A 14 16.46 -7.50 24.41
C PHE A 14 16.04 -6.34 23.48
N MET A 15 16.91 -5.88 22.59
CA MET A 15 16.56 -4.86 21.60
C MET A 15 15.62 -5.42 20.53
N VAL A 16 15.77 -6.69 20.13
CA VAL A 16 14.84 -7.37 19.22
C VAL A 16 13.46 -7.53 19.85
N SER A 17 13.37 -7.89 21.14
CA SER A 17 12.08 -7.99 21.83
C SER A 17 11.42 -6.62 22.06
N LEU A 18 12.19 -5.55 22.27
CA LEU A 18 11.67 -4.18 22.39
C LEU A 18 11.09 -3.67 21.06
N MET A 19 11.72 -4.02 19.93
CA MET A 19 11.30 -3.64 18.57
C MET A 19 10.11 -4.48 18.06
N ALA A 20 9.94 -5.70 18.57
CA ALA A 20 8.91 -6.63 18.15
C ALA A 20 7.57 -6.43 18.89
N SER A 21 7.21 -5.20 19.27
CA SER A 21 5.87 -4.93 19.80
C SER A 21 4.85 -5.03 18.66
N PRO A 22 4.00 -6.07 18.60
CA PRO A 22 2.91 -6.08 17.64
C PRO A 22 1.99 -4.90 17.97
N SER A 23 1.72 -4.04 17.00
CA SER A 23 0.78 -2.93 17.17
C SER A 23 -0.57 -3.49 17.65
N SER A 24 -0.95 -3.17 18.89
CA SER A 24 -2.21 -3.61 19.51
C SER A 24 -3.43 -3.27 18.64
N SER A 25 -3.32 -2.23 17.81
CA SER A 25 -4.35 -1.82 16.86
C SER A 25 -4.67 -2.86 15.77
N LEU A 26 -3.73 -3.75 15.42
CA LEU A 26 -3.93 -4.74 14.36
C LEU A 26 -4.68 -6.00 14.82
N ALA A 27 -4.75 -6.24 16.13
CA ALA A 27 -5.33 -7.45 16.70
C ALA A 27 -6.84 -7.57 16.42
N ASN A 28 -7.54 -6.43 16.34
CA ASN A 28 -8.99 -6.35 16.12
C ASN A 28 -9.38 -6.07 14.65
N MET A 29 -8.45 -6.16 13.70
CA MET A 29 -8.72 -5.91 12.28
C MET A 29 -9.11 -7.18 11.54
N ASN A 30 -9.99 -7.06 10.53
CA ASN A 30 -10.22 -8.15 9.59
C ASN A 30 -8.94 -8.47 8.78
N VAL A 31 -8.90 -9.65 8.16
CA VAL A 31 -7.71 -10.15 7.44
C VAL A 31 -7.22 -9.24 6.31
N ILE A 32 -8.11 -8.50 5.65
CA ILE A 32 -7.76 -7.57 4.58
C ILE A 32 -7.10 -6.32 5.18
N ASP A 33 -7.74 -5.71 6.17
CA ASP A 33 -7.23 -4.50 6.82
C ASP A 33 -5.92 -4.74 7.55
N LYS A 34 -5.81 -5.88 8.25
CA LYS A 34 -4.56 -6.29 8.89
C LYS A 34 -3.39 -6.35 7.90
N CYS A 35 -3.64 -6.78 6.67
CA CYS A 35 -2.62 -6.89 5.63
C CYS A 35 -2.03 -5.54 5.20
N TRP A 36 -2.86 -4.52 4.93
CA TRP A 36 -2.35 -3.23 4.42
C TRP A 36 -2.11 -2.19 5.52
N ARG A 37 -2.94 -2.16 6.57
CA ARG A 37 -2.79 -1.20 7.69
C ARG A 37 -1.59 -1.50 8.58
N GLY A 38 -1.14 -2.76 8.58
CA GLY A 38 0.11 -3.15 9.25
C GLY A 38 1.36 -2.55 8.63
N ASN A 39 1.28 -2.06 7.38
CA ASN A 39 2.39 -1.38 6.73
C ASN A 39 2.37 0.12 7.07
N PRO A 40 3.31 0.64 7.88
CA PRO A 40 3.36 2.07 8.21
C PRO A 40 3.60 2.95 6.98
N LEU A 41 4.17 2.38 5.90
CA LEU A 41 4.42 3.03 4.62
C LEU A 41 3.28 2.84 3.61
N TRP A 42 2.09 2.40 4.02
CA TRP A 42 0.97 2.15 3.10
C TRP A 42 0.65 3.35 2.20
N ARG A 43 0.82 4.58 2.70
CA ARG A 43 0.56 5.81 1.93
C ARG A 43 1.47 5.97 0.73
N SER A 44 2.75 5.57 0.85
CA SER A 44 3.73 5.59 -0.25
C SER A 44 3.71 4.31 -1.08
N GLN A 45 3.16 3.22 -0.52
CA GLN A 45 3.10 1.89 -1.13
C GLN A 45 1.66 1.43 -1.45
N ARG A 46 0.76 2.36 -1.81
CA ARG A 46 -0.69 2.10 -1.98
C ARG A 46 -1.04 0.89 -2.84
N GLN A 47 -0.25 0.64 -3.88
CA GLN A 47 -0.42 -0.49 -4.78
C GLN A 47 -0.39 -1.84 -4.04
N GLN A 48 0.31 -1.97 -2.91
CA GLN A 48 0.34 -3.22 -2.13
C GLN A 48 -1.05 -3.69 -1.66
N LEU A 49 -2.05 -2.81 -1.62
CA LEU A 49 -3.44 -3.19 -1.33
C LEU A 49 -3.96 -4.29 -2.28
N ALA A 50 -3.47 -4.34 -3.52
CA ALA A 50 -3.82 -5.39 -4.48
C ALA A 50 -3.39 -6.80 -4.03
N LYS A 51 -2.45 -6.90 -3.08
CA LYS A 51 -2.03 -8.16 -2.44
C LYS A 51 -2.88 -8.52 -1.21
N CYS A 52 -3.80 -7.66 -0.79
CA CYS A 52 -4.56 -7.86 0.45
C CYS A 52 -5.96 -8.42 0.23
N SER A 53 -6.48 -8.44 -1.01
CA SER A 53 -7.76 -9.07 -1.34
C SER A 53 -7.77 -10.57 -0.99
N VAL A 54 -8.95 -11.10 -0.61
CA VAL A 54 -9.19 -12.51 -0.25
C VAL A 54 -10.57 -12.94 -0.78
N GLY A 55 -10.91 -14.23 -0.67
CA GLY A 55 -12.18 -14.79 -1.18
C GLY A 55 -12.07 -15.23 -2.65
N PHE A 56 -13.20 -15.32 -3.35
CA PHE A 56 -13.26 -15.85 -4.71
C PHE A 56 -12.38 -15.10 -5.73
N ALA A 57 -12.28 -13.77 -5.61
CA ALA A 57 -11.42 -12.97 -6.46
C ALA A 57 -9.92 -13.20 -6.21
N GLY A 58 -9.56 -13.80 -5.07
CA GLY A 58 -8.18 -14.05 -4.67
C GLY A 58 -7.35 -12.77 -4.60
N LYS A 59 -6.05 -12.90 -4.85
CA LYS A 59 -5.09 -11.80 -4.82
C LYS A 59 -5.07 -11.10 -6.18
N MET A 60 -5.33 -9.79 -6.21
CA MET A 60 -5.38 -8.99 -7.45
C MET A 60 -3.99 -8.51 -7.90
N ILE A 61 -2.96 -9.34 -7.78
CA ILE A 61 -1.54 -8.97 -8.02
C ILE A 61 -1.26 -8.48 -9.44
N ASN A 62 -2.12 -8.81 -10.40
CA ASN A 62 -2.00 -8.34 -11.76
C ASN A 62 -2.25 -6.82 -11.89
N ASN A 63 -2.80 -6.15 -10.87
CA ASN A 63 -3.08 -4.70 -10.87
C ASN A 63 -1.92 -3.83 -10.34
N ILE A 64 -0.72 -4.42 -10.19
CA ILE A 64 0.49 -3.74 -9.72
C ILE A 64 1.69 -4.13 -10.58
N GLY A 65 2.76 -3.35 -10.51
CA GLY A 65 4.01 -3.61 -11.24
C GLY A 65 4.40 -2.49 -12.18
N LYS A 66 5.37 -2.78 -13.06
CA LYS A 66 5.97 -1.80 -13.98
C LYS A 66 4.98 -1.28 -15.03
N ASP A 67 4.01 -2.11 -15.42
CA ASP A 67 3.04 -1.79 -16.47
C ASP A 67 1.85 -0.97 -15.96
N VAL A 68 1.83 -0.60 -14.68
CA VAL A 68 0.75 0.18 -14.09
C VAL A 68 1.08 1.66 -14.12
N VAL A 69 0.29 2.41 -14.88
CA VAL A 69 0.41 3.86 -14.99
C VAL A 69 -0.12 4.52 -13.72
N LYS A 70 0.69 5.35 -13.07
CA LYS A 70 0.23 6.17 -11.94
C LYS A 70 -0.41 7.44 -12.49
N TYR A 71 -1.67 7.68 -12.13
CA TYR A 71 -2.41 8.87 -12.58
C TYR A 71 -2.95 9.64 -11.38
N LYS A 72 -2.77 10.96 -11.38
CA LYS A 72 -3.27 11.83 -10.33
C LYS A 72 -4.32 12.77 -10.91
N VAL A 73 -5.55 12.64 -10.41
CA VAL A 73 -6.65 13.56 -10.68
C VAL A 73 -6.38 14.87 -9.95
N ILE A 74 -6.40 15.96 -10.71
CA ILE A 74 -6.17 17.33 -10.23
C ILE A 74 -7.29 18.29 -10.64
N ASP A 75 -8.18 17.84 -11.54
CA ASP A 75 -9.33 18.59 -12.05
C ASP A 75 -10.61 17.79 -11.77
N LEU A 76 -11.60 18.49 -11.21
CA LEU A 76 -12.91 17.94 -10.85
C LEU A 76 -13.92 18.02 -12.00
N SER A 77 -13.58 18.70 -13.11
CA SER A 77 -14.43 18.81 -14.28
C SER A 77 -14.67 17.45 -14.96
N ASP A 78 -15.84 17.30 -15.58
CA ASP A 78 -16.19 16.10 -16.34
C ASP A 78 -16.77 16.46 -17.71
N HIS A 79 -16.01 16.13 -18.76
CA HIS A 79 -16.42 16.33 -20.15
C HIS A 79 -16.53 14.96 -20.84
N PRO A 80 -17.76 14.47 -21.13
CA PRO A 80 -17.96 13.09 -21.57
C PRO A 80 -17.40 12.81 -22.96
N LEU A 81 -17.52 13.75 -23.89
CA LEU A 81 -17.08 13.59 -25.28
C LEU A 81 -15.59 13.93 -25.49
N SER A 82 -15.03 14.78 -24.63
CA SER A 82 -13.66 15.26 -24.73
C SER A 82 -13.04 15.38 -23.34
N PRO A 83 -12.74 14.25 -22.68
CA PRO A 83 -12.14 14.27 -21.34
C PRO A 83 -10.73 14.86 -21.40
N LYS A 84 -10.43 15.79 -20.49
CA LYS A 84 -9.13 16.46 -20.42
C LYS A 84 -8.17 15.73 -19.48
N SER A 85 -6.88 15.75 -19.79
CA SER A 85 -5.86 15.28 -18.84
C SER A 85 -5.96 16.07 -17.52
N GLY A 86 -5.84 15.37 -16.39
CA GLY A 86 -6.12 15.87 -15.05
C GLY A 86 -7.50 15.47 -14.51
N THR A 87 -8.46 15.09 -15.36
CA THR A 87 -9.81 14.66 -14.95
C THR A 87 -9.88 13.17 -14.65
N LEU A 88 -10.85 12.75 -13.81
CA LEU A 88 -11.08 11.33 -13.54
C LEU A 88 -11.41 10.56 -14.82
N ARG A 89 -12.31 11.10 -15.67
CA ARG A 89 -12.74 10.43 -16.90
C ARG A 89 -11.56 10.11 -17.82
N TYR A 90 -10.65 11.07 -18.02
CA TYR A 90 -9.45 10.84 -18.82
C TYR A 90 -8.62 9.68 -18.26
N GLY A 91 -8.38 9.65 -16.94
CA GLY A 91 -7.64 8.59 -16.27
C GLY A 91 -8.28 7.20 -16.44
N THR A 92 -9.62 7.13 -16.51
CA THR A 92 -10.37 5.89 -16.63
C THR A 92 -10.59 5.38 -18.06
N THR A 93 -10.61 6.26 -19.06
CA THR A 93 -11.01 5.89 -20.45
C THR A 93 -9.93 6.10 -21.50
N MET A 94 -9.03 7.07 -21.33
CA MET A 94 -8.08 7.47 -22.38
C MET A 94 -6.72 6.80 -22.22
N ILE A 95 -6.34 6.42 -20.99
CA ILE A 95 -5.07 5.74 -20.73
C ILE A 95 -5.23 4.25 -21.01
N LYS A 96 -4.41 3.73 -21.93
CA LYS A 96 -4.39 2.30 -22.26
C LYS A 96 -3.71 1.50 -21.14
N GLY A 97 -4.26 0.33 -20.84
CA GLY A 97 -3.69 -0.60 -19.86
C GLY A 97 -4.19 -0.37 -18.43
N LYS A 98 -3.35 -0.69 -17.43
CA LYS A 98 -3.72 -0.66 -16.02
C LYS A 98 -3.33 0.68 -15.41
N VAL A 99 -4.26 1.32 -14.71
CA VAL A 99 -4.04 2.65 -14.14
C VAL A 99 -4.30 2.63 -12.64
N TRP A 100 -3.34 3.13 -11.86
CA TRP A 100 -3.52 3.40 -10.44
C TRP A 100 -3.87 4.88 -10.26
N ILE A 101 -5.16 5.16 -10.14
CA ILE A 101 -5.70 6.53 -10.01
C ILE A 101 -5.61 6.98 -8.55
N THR A 102 -5.13 8.20 -8.34
CA THR A 102 -5.13 8.89 -7.05
C THR A 102 -5.70 10.29 -7.20
N PHE A 103 -6.09 10.92 -6.10
CA PHE A 103 -6.63 12.27 -6.10
C PHE A 103 -5.66 13.20 -5.40
N LYS A 104 -5.50 14.41 -5.93
CA LYS A 104 -4.89 15.51 -5.18
C LYS A 104 -5.73 15.71 -3.91
N THR A 105 -5.09 15.66 -2.75
CA THR A 105 -5.73 16.06 -1.50
C THR A 105 -6.10 17.54 -1.58
N ALA A 106 -7.30 17.88 -1.12
CA ALA A 106 -7.74 19.26 -0.95
C ALA A 106 -6.80 20.01 0.01
#